data_AF-W4FJY0-F1
#
_entry.id   AF-W4FJY0-F1
#
_cell.length_a   1.000
_cell.length_b   1.000
_cell.length_c   1.000
_cell.angle_alpha   90.00
_cell.angle_beta   90.00
_cell.angle_gamma   90.00
#
_symmetry.space_group_name_H-M   'P 1'
#
loop_
_entity.id
_entity.type
_entity.pdbx_description
1 polymer ?
#
loop_
_entity_poly.entity_id
_entity_poly.type
_entity_poly.pdbx_seq_one_letter_code
_entity_poly.pdbx_strand_id
1 'polypeptide(L)'
;MADAALAPVGALKTLQPQLGIKAILKAILMCFYHCVACVNKRLGVVPTSVKALVARYLFKVHFSRSVGECHLHWNEAKVAWTACDALEGKGFVRYFEGQWVNGEYCNWQVYHTPDGFPNEQPM
;
A
#
# COMPACT_ATOMS: atom_id res chain seq x y z
N MET A 1 -10.73 3.08 -15.84
CA MET A 1 -11.61 2.85 -14.68
C MET A 1 -10.91 3.38 -13.45
N ALA A 2 -11.43 4.46 -12.88
CA ALA A 2 -10.89 5.07 -11.67
C ALA A 2 -10.92 4.06 -10.52
N ASP A 3 -9.86 4.04 -9.72
CA ASP A 3 -9.75 3.24 -8.50
C ASP A 3 -10.97 3.52 -7.61
N ALA A 4 -11.66 2.47 -7.14
CA ALA A 4 -12.84 2.62 -6.31
C ALA A 4 -12.53 3.33 -4.99
N ALA A 5 -11.25 3.42 -4.60
CA ALA A 5 -10.77 4.21 -3.47
C ALA A 5 -10.60 5.72 -3.76
N LEU A 6 -10.52 6.15 -5.04
CA LEU A 6 -10.37 7.56 -5.41
C LEU A 6 -11.64 8.39 -5.19
N ALA A 7 -12.81 7.82 -5.47
CA ALA A 7 -14.08 8.53 -5.31
C ALA A 7 -14.41 8.85 -3.83
N PRO A 8 -14.25 7.91 -2.87
CA PRO A 8 -14.43 8.18 -1.44
C PRO A 8 -13.45 9.23 -0.91
N VAL A 9 -12.16 9.17 -1.27
CA VAL A 9 -11.17 10.15 -0.79
C VAL A 9 -11.41 11.53 -1.37
N GLY A 10 -11.79 11.64 -2.65
CA GLY A 10 -12.22 12.90 -3.25
C GLY A 10 -13.40 13.52 -2.50
N ALA A 11 -14.41 12.73 -2.17
CA ALA A 11 -15.56 13.19 -1.39
C ALA A 11 -15.19 13.59 0.05
N LEU A 12 -14.27 12.88 0.70
CA LEU A 12 -13.81 13.26 2.04
C LEU A 12 -12.99 14.57 2.04
N LYS A 13 -12.22 14.82 0.98
CA LYS A 13 -11.49 16.09 0.79
C LYS A 13 -12.45 17.28 0.67
N THR A 14 -13.59 17.14 -0.02
CA THR A 14 -14.56 18.24 -0.16
C THR A 14 -15.29 18.55 1.15
N LEU A 15 -15.44 17.56 2.03
CA LEU A 15 -16.05 17.70 3.36
C LEU A 15 -15.06 18.24 4.42
N GLN A 16 -13.76 18.24 4.15
CA GLN A 16 -12.70 18.66 5.09
C GLN A 16 -12.97 19.99 5.81
N PRO A 17 -13.46 21.07 5.17
CA PRO A 17 -13.71 22.35 5.86
C PRO A 17 -14.85 22.26 6.89
N GLN A 18 -15.82 21.39 6.66
CA GLN A 18 -17.00 21.22 7.53
C GLN A 18 -16.72 20.25 8.67
N LEU A 19 -15.82 19.29 8.46
CA LEU A 19 -15.46 18.29 9.45
C LEU A 19 -14.47 18.83 10.51
N GLY A 20 -13.99 20.07 10.37
CA GLY A 20 -13.21 20.79 11.41
C GLY A 20 -11.86 20.18 11.77
N ILE A 21 -11.43 19.11 11.08
CA ILE A 21 -10.29 18.30 11.50
C ILE A 21 -9.33 18.15 10.31
N LYS A 22 -8.26 18.94 10.31
CA LYS A 22 -7.10 18.79 9.40
C LYS A 22 -6.45 17.39 9.49
N ALA A 23 -6.72 16.64 10.57
CA ALA A 23 -6.22 15.29 10.79
C ALA A 23 -6.99 14.19 10.03
N ILE A 24 -8.17 14.45 9.45
CA ILE A 24 -8.98 13.40 8.79
C ILE A 24 -8.25 12.81 7.59
N LEU A 25 -7.57 13.64 6.78
CA LEU A 25 -6.78 13.13 5.64
C LEU A 25 -5.59 12.27 6.08
N LYS A 26 -5.00 12.56 7.25
CA LYS A 26 -3.97 11.69 7.86
C LYS A 26 -4.58 10.44 8.50
N ALA A 27 -5.86 10.46 8.85
CA ALA A 27 -6.60 9.34 9.40
C ALA A 27 -7.23 8.43 8.33
N ILE A 28 -7.22 8.83 7.06
CA ILE A 28 -7.59 7.94 5.97
C ILE A 28 -6.43 6.97 5.78
N LEU A 29 -6.61 5.77 6.32
CA LEU A 29 -5.63 4.69 6.23
C LEU A 29 -5.74 3.99 4.87
N MET A 30 -4.58 3.53 4.42
CA MET A 30 -4.45 2.62 3.29
C MET A 30 -5.20 1.33 3.62
N CYS A 31 -6.21 0.98 2.83
CA CYS A 31 -6.93 -0.29 2.97
C CYS A 31 -6.15 -1.42 2.29
N PHE A 32 -5.51 -2.30 3.07
CA PHE A 32 -4.63 -3.33 2.53
C PHE A 32 -5.25 -4.22 1.45
N TYR A 33 -6.52 -4.63 1.62
CA TYR A 33 -7.22 -5.44 0.62
C TYR A 33 -7.41 -4.71 -0.72
N HIS A 34 -7.59 -3.39 -0.70
CA HIS A 34 -7.58 -2.60 -1.94
C HIS A 34 -6.19 -2.59 -2.58
N CYS A 35 -5.10 -2.52 -1.79
CA CYS A 35 -3.74 -2.66 -2.33
C CYS A 35 -3.60 -3.98 -3.08
N VAL A 36 -3.97 -5.08 -2.42
CA VAL A 36 -3.85 -6.45 -2.95
C VAL A 36 -4.67 -6.58 -4.24
N ALA A 37 -5.90 -6.07 -4.27
CA ALA A 37 -6.73 -6.09 -5.47
C ALA A 37 -6.10 -5.30 -6.64
N CYS A 38 -5.63 -4.08 -6.38
CA CYS A 38 -5.01 -3.23 -7.40
C CYS A 38 -3.67 -3.80 -7.89
N VAL A 39 -2.85 -4.34 -6.99
CA VAL A 39 -1.60 -5.04 -7.31
C VAL A 39 -1.89 -6.26 -8.17
N ASN A 40 -2.81 -7.14 -7.79
CA ASN A 40 -3.17 -8.32 -8.58
C ASN A 40 -3.66 -7.95 -9.99
N LYS A 41 -4.49 -6.90 -10.10
CA LYS A 41 -4.93 -6.37 -11.38
C LYS A 41 -3.76 -5.84 -12.21
N ARG A 42 -2.80 -5.14 -11.60
CA ARG A 42 -1.61 -4.61 -12.28
C ARG A 42 -0.68 -5.72 -12.77
N LEU A 43 -0.51 -6.78 -11.98
CA LEU A 43 0.28 -7.95 -12.37
C LEU A 43 -0.34 -8.64 -13.59
N GLY A 44 -1.66 -8.81 -13.58
CA GLY A 44 -2.37 -9.50 -14.66
C GLY A 44 -1.88 -10.94 -14.83
N VAL A 45 -1.56 -11.32 -16.07
CA VAL A 45 -0.99 -12.63 -16.38
C VAL A 45 0.53 -12.58 -16.21
N VAL A 46 1.02 -13.17 -15.12
CA VAL A 46 2.44 -13.42 -14.83
C VAL A 46 2.56 -14.79 -14.16
N PRO A 47 3.75 -15.43 -14.18
CA PRO A 47 3.98 -16.68 -13.48
C PRO A 47 3.62 -16.61 -12.00
N THR A 48 3.14 -17.73 -11.43
CA THR A 48 2.79 -17.81 -10.00
C THR A 48 3.96 -17.47 -9.09
N SER A 49 5.20 -17.81 -9.48
CA SER A 49 6.41 -17.42 -8.76
C SER A 49 6.59 -15.90 -8.66
N VAL A 50 6.23 -15.15 -9.71
CA VAL A 50 6.26 -13.69 -9.71
C VAL A 50 5.17 -13.12 -8.80
N LYS A 51 3.96 -13.70 -8.82
CA LYS A 51 2.89 -13.31 -7.87
C LYS A 51 3.31 -13.55 -6.43
N ALA A 52 3.94 -14.70 -6.14
CA ALA A 52 4.45 -15.03 -4.82
C ALA A 52 5.56 -14.07 -4.37
N LEU A 53 6.47 -13.69 -5.28
CA LEU A 53 7.51 -12.69 -5.02
C LEU A 53 6.91 -11.34 -4.60
N VAL A 54 5.90 -10.87 -5.35
CA VAL A 54 5.22 -9.61 -5.03
C VAL A 54 4.46 -9.71 -3.72
N ALA A 55 3.69 -10.78 -3.51
CA ALA A 55 2.94 -10.99 -2.28
C ALA A 55 3.86 -11.01 -1.05
N ARG A 56 4.98 -11.74 -1.11
CA ARG A 56 5.96 -11.81 -0.01
C ARG A 56 6.37 -10.42 0.49
N TYR A 57 6.76 -9.54 -0.43
CA TYR A 57 7.20 -8.19 -0.06
C TYR A 57 6.03 -7.26 0.28
N LEU A 58 4.88 -7.44 -0.36
CA LEU A 58 3.66 -6.69 -0.04
C LEU A 58 3.23 -6.93 1.42
N PHE A 59 3.25 -8.19 1.87
CA PHE A 59 2.96 -8.54 3.27
C PHE A 59 4.04 -8.04 4.23
N LYS A 60 5.33 -8.10 3.87
CA LYS A 60 6.40 -7.50 4.68
C LYS A 60 6.16 -6.00 4.92
N VAL A 61 5.89 -5.24 3.86
CA VAL A 61 5.59 -3.80 3.97
C VAL A 61 4.36 -3.58 4.85
N HIS A 62 3.28 -4.33 4.62
CA HIS A 62 2.03 -4.23 5.37
C HIS A 62 2.19 -4.47 6.88
N PHE A 63 2.93 -5.51 7.27
CA PHE A 63 3.15 -5.91 8.66
C PHE A 63 4.37 -5.28 9.31
N SER A 64 4.95 -4.25 8.70
CA SER A 64 6.00 -3.46 9.37
C SER A 64 5.46 -2.89 10.67
N ARG A 65 6.31 -2.69 11.69
CA ARG A 65 5.88 -2.15 13.00
C ARG A 65 6.40 -0.74 13.28
N SER A 66 7.24 -0.21 12.39
CA SER A 66 7.81 1.12 12.50
C SER A 66 8.07 1.70 11.11
N VAL A 67 8.19 3.04 11.00
CA VAL A 67 8.53 3.73 9.75
C VAL A 67 9.85 3.23 9.19
N GLY A 68 10.81 2.96 10.09
CA GLY A 68 12.09 2.35 9.73
C GLY A 68 11.94 0.95 9.13
N GLU A 69 11.15 0.06 9.75
CA GLU A 69 10.88 -1.28 9.22
C GLU A 69 10.15 -1.21 7.87
N CYS A 70 9.20 -0.29 7.71
CA CYS A 70 8.48 -0.10 6.45
C CYS A 70 9.42 0.34 5.31
N HIS A 71 10.28 1.32 5.57
CA HIS A 71 11.29 1.76 4.60
C HIS A 71 12.30 0.66 4.27
N LEU A 72 12.72 -0.13 5.27
CA LEU A 72 13.61 -1.27 5.06
C LEU A 72 12.96 -2.30 4.13
N HIS A 73 11.75 -2.76 4.46
CA HIS A 73 11.01 -3.74 3.66
C HIS A 73 10.70 -3.22 2.25
N TRP A 74 10.40 -1.93 2.11
CA TRP A 74 10.24 -1.29 0.81
C TRP A 74 11.53 -1.32 -0.02
N ASN A 75 12.67 -1.00 0.57
CA ASN A 75 13.96 -1.06 -0.12
C ASN A 75 14.30 -2.49 -0.57
N GLU A 76 14.06 -3.50 0.28
CA GLU A 76 14.22 -4.90 -0.12
C GLU A 76 13.30 -5.30 -1.27
N ALA A 77 12.04 -4.85 -1.23
CA ALA A 77 11.05 -5.08 -2.28
C ALA A 77 11.51 -4.46 -3.61
N LYS A 78 11.98 -3.21 -3.57
CA LYS A 78 12.48 -2.47 -4.73
C LYS A 78 13.61 -3.23 -5.42
N VAL A 79 14.61 -3.69 -4.66
CA VAL A 79 15.72 -4.49 -5.19
C VAL A 79 15.23 -5.79 -5.82
N ALA A 80 14.40 -6.55 -5.10
CA ALA A 80 13.92 -7.84 -5.59
C ALA A 80 13.00 -7.75 -6.80
N TRP A 81 12.16 -6.71 -6.88
CA TRP A 81 11.22 -6.51 -7.98
C TRP A 81 11.90 -5.96 -9.22
N THR A 82 12.87 -5.06 -9.10
CA THR A 82 13.68 -4.58 -10.23
C THR A 82 14.55 -5.69 -10.83
N ALA A 83 15.00 -6.64 -10.02
CA ALA A 83 15.73 -7.82 -10.51
C ALA A 83 14.84 -8.85 -11.25
N CYS A 84 13.53 -8.62 -11.36
CA CYS A 84 12.59 -9.52 -12.03
C CYS A 84 12.10 -8.90 -13.34
N ASP A 85 12.57 -9.40 -14.48
CA ASP A 85 12.23 -8.88 -15.82
C ASP A 85 10.73 -8.76 -16.08
N ALA A 86 9.92 -9.71 -15.58
CA ALA A 86 8.47 -9.70 -15.72
C ALA A 86 7.80 -8.51 -15.00
N LEU A 87 8.39 -8.03 -13.90
CA LEU A 87 7.92 -6.87 -13.14
C LEU A 87 8.48 -5.58 -13.71
N GLU A 88 9.76 -5.59 -14.11
CA GLU A 88 10.44 -4.46 -14.72
C GLU A 88 9.79 -4.07 -16.06
N GLY A 89 9.49 -5.05 -16.92
CA GLY A 89 8.78 -4.83 -18.18
C GLY A 89 7.38 -4.25 -18.03
N LYS A 90 6.79 -4.31 -16.82
CA LYS A 90 5.48 -3.69 -16.49
C LYS A 90 5.62 -2.33 -15.80
N GLY A 91 6.85 -1.88 -15.54
CA GLY A 91 7.14 -0.71 -14.71
C GLY A 91 6.52 -0.84 -13.31
N PHE A 92 6.50 -2.05 -12.75
CA PHE A 92 5.75 -2.35 -11.53
C PHE A 92 6.26 -1.56 -10.33
N VAL A 93 7.59 -1.46 -10.16
CA VAL A 93 8.21 -0.71 -9.06
C VAL A 93 7.80 0.76 -9.09
N ARG A 94 7.88 1.41 -10.26
CA ARG A 94 7.48 2.82 -10.43
C ARG A 94 6.00 3.02 -10.13
N TYR A 95 5.15 2.09 -10.57
CA TYR A 95 3.72 2.11 -10.23
C TYR A 95 3.51 2.02 -8.72
N PHE A 96 4.16 1.05 -8.06
CA PHE A 96 3.94 0.79 -6.65
C PHE A 96 4.44 1.96 -5.79
N GLU A 97 5.62 2.48 -6.09
CA GLU A 97 6.21 3.63 -5.42
C GLU A 97 5.32 4.88 -5.53
N GLY A 98 4.83 5.20 -6.74
CA GLY A 98 4.01 6.38 -6.97
C GLY A 98 2.61 6.31 -6.34
N GLN A 99 2.05 5.11 -6.14
CA GLN A 99 0.70 4.95 -5.61
C GLN A 99 0.69 4.67 -4.11
N TRP A 100 1.55 3.77 -3.64
CA TRP A 100 1.44 3.18 -2.30
C TRP A 100 2.56 3.64 -1.36
N VAL A 101 3.63 4.27 -1.86
CA VAL A 101 4.72 4.79 -1.02
C VAL A 101 4.70 6.31 -0.95
N ASN A 102 4.61 6.97 -2.10
CA ASN A 102 4.64 8.44 -2.21
C ASN A 102 3.27 9.03 -2.58
N GLY A 103 2.27 8.19 -2.85
CA GLY A 103 0.95 8.60 -3.29
C GLY A 103 0.03 9.04 -2.15
N GLU A 104 -1.18 9.46 -2.50
CA GLU A 104 -2.20 9.91 -1.53
C GLU A 104 -2.72 8.78 -0.61
N TYR A 105 -2.38 7.52 -0.91
CA TYR A 105 -2.81 6.32 -0.19
C TYR A 105 -1.64 5.63 0.53
N CYS A 106 -0.60 6.38 0.89
CA CYS A 106 0.60 5.84 1.54
C CYS A 106 0.49 5.68 3.06
N ASN A 107 -0.66 6.00 3.67
CA ASN A 107 -0.87 5.86 5.11
C ASN A 107 -1.07 4.38 5.48
N TRP A 108 -0.02 3.57 5.38
CA TRP A 108 -0.01 2.18 5.81
C TRP A 108 -0.44 2.11 7.28
N GLN A 109 -1.35 1.16 7.58
CA GLN A 109 -2.09 1.03 8.84
C GLN A 109 -1.23 0.83 10.10
N VAL A 110 0.09 0.74 9.94
CA VAL A 110 1.09 0.43 10.96
C VAL A 110 1.17 1.46 12.10
N TYR A 111 0.79 2.73 11.87
CA TYR A 111 1.07 3.81 12.85
C TYR A 111 -0.14 4.35 13.60
N HIS A 112 -1.35 3.87 13.29
CA HIS A 112 -2.58 4.54 13.70
C HIS A 112 -3.48 3.71 14.60
N THR A 113 -3.12 2.46 14.91
CA THR A 113 -3.74 1.70 15.99
C THR A 113 -3.05 2.11 17.30
N PRO A 114 -3.72 2.82 18.22
CA PRO A 114 -3.17 3.08 19.55
C PRO A 114 -2.88 1.75 20.26
N ASP A 115 -1.88 1.73 21.15
CA ASP A 115 -1.66 0.60 22.05
C ASP A 115 -3.00 0.23 22.74
N GLY A 116 -3.41 -1.04 22.62
CA GLY A 116 -4.63 -1.57 23.23
C GLY A 116 -5.75 -1.98 22.26
N PHE A 117 -5.61 -1.76 20.95
CA PHE A 117 -6.52 -2.33 19.94
C PHE A 117 -5.96 -3.63 19.34
N PRO A 118 -6.80 -4.62 19.00
CA PRO A 118 -6.34 -5.89 18.47
C PRO A 118 -5.61 -5.69 17.14
N ASN A 119 -4.30 -5.93 17.14
CA ASN A 119 -3.59 -6.19 15.89
C ASN A 119 -3.84 -7.66 15.56
N GLU A 120 -4.31 -7.94 14.34
CA GLU A 120 -4.40 -9.30 13.82
C GLU A 120 -2.99 -9.89 13.77
N GLN A 121 -2.56 -10.52 14.87
CA GLN A 121 -1.34 -11.32 14.90
C GLN A 121 -1.67 -12.66 14.22
N PRO A 122 -0.85 -13.12 13.27
CA PRO A 122 -0.94 -14.52 12.86
C PRO A 122 -0.53 -15.40 14.05
N MET A 123 -1.33 -16.44 14.32
CA MET A 123 -0.96 -17.52 15.25
C MET A 123 0.28 -18.25 14.78
#